data_AF-A0A0C3JSL7-F1
#
_entry.id   AF-A0A0C3JSL7-F1
#
_cell.length_a   1.000
_cell.length_b   1.000
_cell.length_c   1.000
_cell.angle_alpha   90.00
_cell.angle_beta   90.00
_cell.angle_gamma   90.00
#
_symmetry.space_group_name_H-M   'P 1'
#
loop_
_entity.id
_entity.type
_entity.pdbx_description
1 polymer ?
#
loop_
_entity_poly.entity_id
_entity_poly.type
_entity_poly.pdbx_seq_one_letter_code
_entity_poly.pdbx_strand_id
1 'polypeptide(L)'
;MDEAKLVMQTLDSILQPILPELTTHDLVTFLNKSPAVRDLLKDTGDSFYTVVVGNPPCVHRTEEGATHVGSSFHWAKWKWTDTLHEALVYMVVKGIEDQLPRVVTVDEVAESIS
;
A
#
# COMPACT_ATOMS: atom_id res chain seq x y z
N MET A 1 -8.14 13.26 15.54
CA MET A 1 -8.57 11.94 15.08
C MET A 1 -7.38 11.02 15.21
N ASP A 2 -7.54 9.83 15.79
CA ASP A 2 -6.45 8.87 15.91
C ASP A 2 -6.28 8.16 14.56
N GLU A 3 -5.15 8.43 13.89
CA GLU A 3 -4.81 7.87 12.57
C GLU A 3 -4.83 6.34 12.60
N ALA A 4 -4.21 5.73 13.62
CA ALA A 4 -4.13 4.27 13.74
C ALA A 4 -5.54 3.68 13.87
N LYS A 5 -6.41 4.31 14.67
CA LYS A 5 -7.80 3.89 14.81
C LYS A 5 -8.57 3.98 13.49
N LEU A 6 -8.40 5.06 12.73
CA LEU A 6 -9.05 5.24 11.43
C LEU A 6 -8.61 4.15 10.44
N VAL A 7 -7.30 3.90 10.36
CA VAL A 7 -6.73 2.87 9.48
C VAL A 7 -7.27 1.49 9.86
N MET A 8 -7.22 1.13 11.14
CA MET A 8 -7.71 -0.17 11.61
C MET A 8 -9.19 -0.37 11.30
N GLN A 9 -10.05 0.61 11.60
CA GLN A 9 -11.48 0.50 11.34
C GLN A 9 -11.80 0.37 9.85
N THR A 10 -11.09 1.12 9.00
CA THR A 10 -11.27 1.08 7.56
C THR A 10 -10.87 -0.29 7.00
N LEU A 11 -9.69 -0.79 7.37
CA LEU A 11 -9.19 -2.07 6.89
C LEU A 11 -10.03 -3.25 7.42
N ASP A 12 -10.40 -3.23 8.70
CA ASP A 12 -11.23 -4.29 9.29
C ASP A 12 -12.56 -4.44 8.55
N SER A 13 -13.25 -3.32 8.24
CA SER A 13 -14.52 -3.36 7.51
C SER A 13 -14.43 -4.02 6.12
N ILE A 14 -13.24 -4.03 5.53
CA ILE A 14 -12.99 -4.55 4.17
C ILE A 14 -12.47 -5.98 4.21
N LEU A 15 -11.73 -6.36 5.26
CA LEU A 15 -11.14 -7.68 5.40
C LEU A 15 -12.10 -8.70 6.01
N GLN A 16 -13.02 -8.27 6.88
CA GLN A 16 -14.00 -9.16 7.53
C GLN A 16 -14.81 -10.03 6.55
N PRO A 17 -15.31 -9.53 5.40
CA PRO A 17 -16.15 -10.31 4.49
C PRO A 17 -15.42 -11.40 3.70
N ILE A 18 -14.08 -11.41 3.72
CA ILE A 18 -13.24 -12.15 2.76
C ILE A 18 -12.25 -13.11 3.44
N LEU A 19 -12.24 -13.16 4.77
CA LEU A 19 -11.49 -14.15 5.54
C LEU A 19 -12.23 -15.51 5.54
N PRO A 20 -11.51 -16.66 5.58
CA PRO A 20 -10.09 -16.82 5.90
C PRO A 20 -9.14 -17.11 4.72
N GLU A 21 -9.64 -17.49 3.54
CA GLU A 21 -8.79 -17.90 2.41
C GLU A 21 -8.60 -16.77 1.39
N LEU A 22 -7.76 -15.80 1.76
CA LEU A 22 -7.47 -14.68 0.88
C LEU A 22 -6.16 -14.89 0.11
N THR A 23 -6.25 -14.94 -1.22
CA THR A 23 -5.05 -14.94 -2.06
C THR A 23 -4.46 -13.52 -2.16
N THR A 24 -3.18 -13.42 -2.54
CA THR A 24 -2.54 -12.13 -2.84
C THR A 24 -3.33 -11.34 -3.89
N HIS A 25 -3.82 -12.03 -4.93
CA HIS A 25 -4.60 -11.43 -6.01
C HIS A 25 -5.93 -10.85 -5.49
N ASP A 26 -6.64 -11.58 -4.65
CA ASP A 26 -7.91 -11.12 -4.07
C ASP A 26 -7.67 -9.88 -3.21
N LEU A 27 -6.67 -9.91 -2.34
CA LEU A 27 -6.34 -8.79 -1.48
C LEU A 27 -5.97 -7.53 -2.28
N VAL A 28 -5.13 -7.66 -3.32
CA VAL A 28 -4.82 -6.55 -4.24
C VAL A 28 -6.09 -6.03 -4.91
N THR A 29 -6.97 -6.93 -5.36
CA THR A 29 -8.25 -6.55 -5.99
C THR A 29 -9.14 -5.78 -5.02
N PHE A 30 -9.24 -6.21 -3.76
CA PHE A 30 -10.06 -5.54 -2.75
C PHE A 30 -9.51 -4.15 -2.38
N LEU A 31 -8.19 -4.04 -2.18
CA LEU A 31 -7.55 -2.75 -1.91
C LEU A 31 -7.78 -1.74 -3.05
N ASN A 32 -7.67 -2.19 -4.30
CA ASN A 32 -7.90 -1.34 -5.48
C ASN A 32 -9.37 -0.97 -5.70
N LYS A 33 -10.31 -1.86 -5.35
CA LYS A 33 -11.75 -1.62 -5.58
C LYS A 33 -12.39 -0.75 -4.50
N SER A 34 -11.82 -0.68 -3.30
CA SER A 34 -12.40 0.06 -2.18
C SER A 34 -12.04 1.55 -2.23
N PRO A 35 -12.99 2.47 -2.47
CA PRO A 35 -12.72 3.91 -2.40
C PRO A 35 -12.24 4.33 -1.01
N ALA A 36 -12.77 3.67 0.04
CA ALA A 36 -12.40 3.95 1.42
C ALA A 36 -10.91 3.70 1.70
N VAL A 37 -10.28 2.74 1.01
CA VAL A 37 -8.82 2.51 1.12
C VAL A 37 -8.04 3.43 0.21
N ARG A 38 -8.52 3.65 -1.01
CA ARG A 38 -7.86 4.55 -1.98
C ARG A 38 -7.75 5.98 -1.49
N ASP A 39 -8.76 6.45 -0.78
CA ASP A 39 -8.82 7.82 -0.25
C ASP A 39 -8.37 7.88 1.23
N LEU A 40 -8.00 6.73 1.83
CA LEU A 40 -7.51 6.67 3.20
C LEU A 40 -6.24 7.50 3.35
N LEU A 41 -6.32 8.56 4.16
CA LEU A 41 -5.21 9.51 4.43
C LEU A 41 -4.70 10.26 3.19
N LYS A 42 -5.45 10.27 2.08
CA LYS A 42 -5.06 10.95 0.85
C LYS A 42 -4.99 12.47 1.00
N ASP A 43 -5.83 13.03 1.88
CA ASP A 43 -5.91 14.47 2.12
C ASP A 43 -4.78 15.00 3.01
N THR A 44 -3.92 14.14 3.59
CA THR A 44 -2.85 14.62 4.47
C THR A 44 -1.68 15.22 3.69
N GLY A 45 -1.56 14.93 2.39
CA GLY A 45 -0.46 15.41 1.55
C GLY A 45 0.90 14.81 1.90
N ASP A 46 0.93 13.86 2.84
CA ASP A 46 2.15 13.20 3.30
C ASP A 46 2.41 11.94 2.48
N SER A 47 3.68 11.71 2.17
CA SER A 47 4.11 10.46 1.54
C SER A 47 4.29 9.32 2.54
N PHE A 48 4.44 8.11 2.01
CA PHE A 48 4.62 6.89 2.77
C PHE A 48 5.88 6.14 2.32
N TYR A 49 6.56 5.51 3.27
CA TYR A 49 7.75 4.69 3.04
C TYR A 49 7.44 3.27 3.46
N THR A 50 7.29 2.39 2.48
CA THR A 50 6.92 1.00 2.69
C THR A 50 8.14 0.12 2.75
N VAL A 51 8.32 -0.61 3.85
CA VAL A 51 9.40 -1.58 4.05
C VAL A 51 8.83 -2.99 3.96
N VAL A 52 9.18 -3.73 2.90
CA VAL A 52 8.75 -5.12 2.70
C VAL A 52 9.79 -6.14 3.17
N VAL A 53 11.05 -5.70 3.26
CA VAL A 53 12.15 -6.45 3.88
C VAL A 53 12.76 -5.56 4.95
N GLY A 54 12.41 -5.83 6.20
CA GLY A 54 12.82 -5.12 7.40
C GLY A 54 12.37 -5.87 8.65
N ASN A 55 12.68 -5.36 9.84
CA ASN A 55 12.29 -5.98 11.11
C ASN A 55 11.61 -4.96 12.05
N PRO A 56 10.27 -4.83 12.03
CA PRO A 56 9.30 -5.56 11.20
C PRO A 56 9.10 -4.94 9.80
N PRO A 57 8.51 -5.67 8.82
CA PRO A 57 7.93 -5.05 7.63
C PRO A 57 6.76 -4.13 8.01
N CYS A 58 6.74 -2.91 7.49
CA CYS A 58 5.81 -1.86 7.92
C CYS A 58 5.74 -0.70 6.93
N VAL A 59 4.85 0.26 7.21
CA VAL A 59 4.77 1.55 6.51
C VAL A 59 5.15 2.65 7.49
N HIS A 60 6.05 3.54 7.07
CA HIS A 60 6.47 4.73 7.81
C HIS A 60 6.00 6.01 7.12
N ARG A 61 5.83 7.07 7.90
CA ARG A 61 5.63 8.44 7.40
C ARG A 61 6.94 9.14 7.04
N THR A 62 8.09 8.61 7.48
CA THR A 62 9.39 9.24 7.31
C THR A 62 10.42 8.27 6.74
N GLU A 63 11.37 8.81 5.96
CA GLU A 63 12.46 8.03 5.37
C GLU A 63 13.39 7.47 6.45
N GLU A 64 13.65 8.25 7.50
CA GLU A 64 14.52 7.85 8.60
C GLU A 64 13.95 6.64 9.33
N GLY A 65 12.62 6.60 9.52
CA GLY A 65 11.93 5.47 10.12
C GLY A 65 12.09 4.21 9.28
N ALA A 66 11.84 4.30 7.97
CA ALA A 66 11.99 3.18 7.06
C ALA A 66 13.44 2.69 6.97
N THR A 67 14.40 3.61 6.90
CA THR A 67 15.83 3.30 6.83
C THR A 67 16.31 2.63 8.11
N HIS A 68 15.87 3.10 9.28
CA HIS A 68 16.23 2.48 10.55
C HIS A 68 15.81 1.00 10.60
N VAL A 69 14.57 0.72 10.21
CA VAL A 69 14.00 -0.64 10.24
C VAL A 69 14.57 -1.53 9.13
N GLY A 70 14.90 -0.94 7.98
CA GLY A 70 15.59 -1.62 6.87
C GLY A 70 17.06 -1.94 7.17
N SER A 71 17.77 -1.07 7.91
CA SER A 71 19.23 -1.16 8.16
C SER A 71 19.68 -2.46 8.84
N SER A 72 18.75 -3.18 9.47
CA SER A 72 19.00 -4.50 10.05
C SER A 72 19.24 -5.60 9.00
N PHE A 73 19.04 -5.32 7.70
CA PHE A 73 19.20 -6.26 6.59
C PHE A 73 20.16 -5.73 5.54
N HIS A 74 21.03 -6.61 5.04
CA HIS A 74 21.96 -6.31 3.95
C HIS A 74 21.27 -6.04 2.59
N TRP A 75 20.00 -6.43 2.46
CA TRP A 75 19.20 -6.35 1.24
C TRP A 75 17.81 -5.75 1.53
N ALA A 76 17.77 -4.76 2.42
CA ALA A 76 16.55 -4.03 2.74
C ALA A 76 15.81 -3.59 1.47
N LYS A 77 14.51 -3.82 1.44
CA LYS A 77 13.66 -3.47 0.31
C LYS A 77 12.54 -2.58 0.80
N TRP A 78 12.59 -1.34 0.36
CA TRP A 78 11.58 -0.36 0.65
C TRP A 78 11.25 0.48 -0.58
N LYS A 79 10.12 1.16 -0.54
CA LYS A 79 9.64 2.03 -1.63
C LYS A 79 8.91 3.23 -1.05
N TRP A 80 9.20 4.41 -1.61
CA TRP A 80 8.41 5.62 -1.39
C TRP A 80 7.15 5.58 -2.26
N THR A 81 6.02 5.98 -1.67
CA THR A 81 4.71 6.03 -2.34
C THR A 81 3.95 7.28 -1.91
N ASP A 82 3.13 7.81 -2.82
CA ASP A 82 2.35 9.03 -2.57
C ASP A 82 1.13 8.77 -1.69
N THR A 83 0.62 7.53 -1.70
CA THR A 83 -0.59 7.17 -0.94
C THR A 83 -0.38 5.94 -0.05
N LEU A 84 -1.17 5.85 1.03
CA LEU A 84 -1.22 4.65 1.86
C LEU A 84 -1.72 3.45 1.06
N HIS A 85 -2.61 3.67 0.09
CA HIS A 85 -3.10 2.63 -0.80
C HIS A 85 -1.95 1.96 -1.59
N GLU A 86 -1.10 2.75 -2.23
CA GLU A 86 0.06 2.23 -2.98
C GLU A 86 1.04 1.50 -2.07
N ALA A 87 1.27 2.03 -0.87
CA ALA A 87 2.07 1.38 0.17
C ALA A 87 1.53 -0.02 0.50
N LEU A 88 0.22 -0.13 0.77
CA LEU A 88 -0.43 -1.39 1.10
C LEU A 88 -0.37 -2.38 -0.09
N VAL A 89 -0.62 -1.93 -1.31
CA VAL A 89 -0.51 -2.78 -2.51
C VAL A 89 0.92 -3.30 -2.67
N TYR A 90 1.93 -2.44 -2.52
CA TYR A 90 3.34 -2.82 -2.57
C TYR A 90 3.70 -3.86 -1.49
N MET A 91 3.16 -3.73 -0.26
CA MET A 91 3.33 -4.73 0.79
C MET A 91 2.72 -6.09 0.43
N VAL A 92 1.51 -6.09 -0.12
CA VAL A 92 0.80 -7.32 -0.44
C VAL A 92 1.53 -8.13 -1.50
N VAL A 93 2.09 -7.46 -2.51
CA VAL A 93 2.92 -8.09 -3.56
C VAL A 93 4.37 -8.33 -3.14
N LYS A 94 4.71 -8.12 -1.85
CA LYS A 94 6.06 -8.30 -1.29
C LYS A 94 7.13 -7.49 -2.02
N GLY A 95 6.72 -6.36 -2.58
CA GLY A 95 7.54 -5.48 -3.40
C GLY A 95 7.97 -6.04 -4.76
N ILE A 96 7.41 -7.14 -5.24
CA ILE A 96 7.68 -7.65 -6.59
C ILE A 96 7.01 -6.70 -7.60
N GLU A 97 7.81 -5.90 -8.30
CA GLU A 97 7.28 -4.84 -9.17
C GLU A 97 6.44 -5.38 -10.33
N ASP A 98 6.80 -6.55 -10.86
CA ASP A 98 6.03 -7.23 -11.93
C ASP A 98 4.62 -7.64 -11.50
N GLN A 99 4.36 -7.70 -10.19
CA GLN A 99 3.06 -8.04 -9.62
C GLN A 99 2.25 -6.81 -9.21
N LEU A 100 2.82 -5.59 -9.33
CA LEU A 100 2.06 -4.37 -9.09
C LEU A 100 0.97 -4.22 -10.15
N PRO A 101 -0.28 -3.88 -9.76
CA PRO A 101 -1.29 -3.48 -10.73
C PRO A 101 -0.74 -2.31 -11.54
N ARG A 102 -0.88 -2.36 -12.88
CA ARG A 102 -0.61 -1.18 -13.70
C ARG A 102 -1.56 -0.08 -13.25
N VAL A 103 -0.99 1.02 -12.76
CA VAL A 103 -1.75 2.24 -12.52
C VAL A 103 -2.07 2.78 -13.91
N VAL A 104 -3.29 2.51 -14.39
CA VAL A 104 -3.79 3.15 -15.61
C VAL A 104 -3.99 4.62 -15.25
N THR A 105 -3.03 5.45 -15.65
CA THR A 105 -3.18 6.90 -15.58
C THR A 105 -4.22 7.31 -16.63
N VAL A 106 -5.00 8.35 -16.32
CA VAL A 106 -6.13 8.80 -17.16
C VAL A 106 -5.69 9.13 -18.60
N ASP A 107 -4.40 9.40 -18.82
CA ASP A 107 -3.80 9.64 -20.14
C ASP A 107 -3.81 8.40 -21.06
N GLU A 108 -3.68 7.17 -20.55
CA GLU A 108 -3.71 5.95 -21.39
C GLU A 108 -5.11 5.64 -21.93
N VAL A 109 -6.16 6.13 -21.25
CA VAL A 109 -7.55 5.98 -21.70
C VAL A 109 -7.86 6.95 -22.83
N ALA A 110 -7.18 8.10 -22.91
CA ALA A 110 -7.39 9.06 -24.00
C ALA A 110 -6.78 8.59 -25.33
N GLU A 111 -5.69 7.82 -25.28
CA GLU A 111 -4.98 7.33 -26.49
C GLU A 111 -5.58 6.04 -27.07
N SER A 112 -6.37 5.30 -26.29
CA SER A 112 -7.04 4.07 -26.74
C SER A 112 -8.41 4.30 -27.42
N ILE A 113 -8.83 5.57 -27.55
CA ILE A 113 -10.11 5.98 -28.17
C ILE A 113 -9.88 6.96 -29.35
N SER A 114 -8.63 7.12 -29.80
CA SER A 114 -8.28 7.86 -31.02
C SER A 114 -7.90 6.93 -32.17
#